data_AF-B7PHY4-F1
#
_entry.id   AF-B7PHY4-F1
#
_cell.length_a   1.000
_cell.length_b   1.000
_cell.length_c   1.000
_cell.angle_alpha   90.00
_cell.angle_beta   90.00
_cell.angle_gamma   90.00
#
_symmetry.space_group_name_H-M   'P 1'
#
loop_
_entity.id
_entity.type
_entity.pdbx_description
1 polymer ?
#
loop_
_entity_poly.entity_id
_entity_poly.type
_entity_poly.pdbx_seq_one_letter_code
_entity_poly.pdbx_strand_id
1 'polypeptide(L)'
;MAVFLLAEHLWSNLNLLKVTVNVDPLYDNLSVQLRIRTATQRNLSMLRCAVQFVMGSHGRRYADAFEKVFDLPSLVETVQESANKPEEEAKEMVRSSKRYLDCKFLTVVGVVRDAVVCEPNGQVQLDGIGLDNWLRIRQYLRVADITPEPVVGLH
;
A
#
# COMPACT_ATOMS: atom_id res chain seq x y z
N MET A 1 -22.95 -18.59 -13.33
CA MET A 1 -21.70 -18.13 -13.99
C MET A 1 -21.39 -16.66 -13.68
N ALA A 2 -22.32 -15.72 -13.90
CA ALA A 2 -22.12 -14.29 -13.63
C ALA A 2 -21.73 -13.94 -12.17
N VAL A 3 -22.32 -14.62 -11.18
CA VAL A 3 -22.06 -14.35 -9.75
C VAL A 3 -20.64 -14.75 -9.32
N PHE A 4 -20.08 -15.81 -9.92
CA PHE A 4 -18.69 -16.24 -9.67
C PHE A 4 -17.68 -15.25 -10.26
N LEU A 5 -17.94 -14.76 -11.47
CA LEU A 5 -17.13 -13.73 -12.11
C LEU A 5 -17.17 -12.43 -11.31
N LEU A 6 -18.34 -12.00 -10.83
CA LEU A 6 -18.46 -10.85 -9.95
C LEU A 6 -17.58 -11.01 -8.70
N ALA A 7 -17.64 -12.16 -8.02
CA ALA A 7 -16.82 -12.42 -6.84
C ALA A 7 -15.30 -12.39 -7.12
N GLU A 8 -14.85 -12.79 -8.31
CA GLU A 8 -13.45 -12.64 -8.72
C GLU A 8 -13.06 -11.19 -9.00
N HIS A 9 -13.90 -10.46 -9.74
CA HIS A 9 -13.64 -9.06 -10.06
C HIS A 9 -13.63 -8.20 -8.78
N LEU A 10 -14.49 -8.52 -7.81
CA LEU A 10 -14.51 -7.85 -6.50
C LEU A 10 -13.27 -8.16 -5.67
N TRP A 11 -12.71 -9.37 -5.78
CA TRP A 11 -11.49 -9.73 -5.06
C TRP A 11 -10.26 -8.93 -5.54
N SER A 12 -10.21 -8.64 -6.84
CA SER A 12 -9.14 -7.85 -7.45
C SER A 12 -9.35 -6.34 -7.32
N ASN A 13 -10.54 -5.90 -6.91
CA ASN A 13 -10.89 -4.49 -6.78
C ASN A 13 -10.58 -3.98 -5.37
N LEU A 14 -9.72 -2.96 -5.26
CA LEU A 14 -9.37 -2.32 -3.98
C LEU A 14 -10.28 -1.14 -3.61
N ASN A 15 -11.05 -0.62 -4.56
CA ASN A 15 -11.99 0.50 -4.38
C ASN A 15 -13.24 0.09 -3.59
N LEU A 16 -13.54 -1.20 -3.55
CA LEU A 16 -14.72 -1.71 -2.88
C LEU A 16 -14.50 -1.78 -1.36
N LEU A 17 -14.89 -0.72 -0.66
CA LEU A 17 -14.71 -0.58 0.79
C LEU A 17 -15.92 -0.95 1.63
N LYS A 18 -17.13 -0.88 1.04
CA LYS A 18 -18.38 -1.28 1.68
C LYS A 18 -19.39 -1.71 0.63
N VAL A 19 -19.99 -2.88 0.82
CA VAL A 19 -21.14 -3.35 0.01
C VAL A 19 -22.17 -3.94 0.94
N THR A 20 -23.41 -3.51 0.77
CA THR A 20 -24.58 -4.18 1.35
C THR A 20 -25.18 -5.04 0.26
N VAL A 21 -25.09 -6.36 0.41
CA VAL A 21 -25.80 -7.28 -0.48
C VAL A 21 -27.12 -7.59 0.22
N ASN A 22 -28.25 -7.31 -0.46
CA ASN A 22 -29.55 -7.79 0.00
C ASN A 22 -29.69 -9.22 -0.50
N VAL A 23 -29.97 -10.16 0.40
CA VAL A 23 -29.81 -11.58 0.15
C VAL A 23 -31.13 -12.29 0.43
N ASP A 24 -31.60 -13.11 -0.50
CA ASP A 24 -32.67 -14.08 -0.28
C ASP A 24 -32.05 -15.39 0.28
N PRO A 25 -32.32 -15.75 1.54
CA PRO A 25 -31.74 -16.94 2.18
C PRO A 25 -32.07 -18.26 1.48
N LEU A 26 -33.12 -18.30 0.65
CA LEU A 26 -33.59 -19.51 -0.02
C LEU A 26 -32.90 -19.76 -1.37
N TYR A 27 -32.28 -18.74 -1.96
CA TYR A 27 -31.73 -18.81 -3.32
C TYR A 27 -30.25 -18.41 -3.44
N ASP A 28 -29.70 -17.69 -2.46
CA ASP A 28 -28.36 -17.13 -2.58
C ASP A 28 -27.23 -18.04 -2.08
N ASN A 29 -26.13 -18.04 -2.84
CA ASN A 29 -24.95 -18.85 -2.58
C ASN A 29 -24.10 -18.27 -1.43
N LEU A 30 -24.06 -18.96 -0.29
CA LEU A 30 -23.29 -18.59 0.89
C LEU A 30 -21.79 -18.32 0.61
N SER A 31 -21.19 -19.06 -0.33
CA SER A 31 -19.78 -18.89 -0.72
C SER A 31 -19.52 -17.52 -1.34
N VAL A 32 -20.46 -17.03 -2.16
CA VAL A 32 -20.37 -15.70 -2.78
C VAL A 32 -20.43 -14.61 -1.72
N GLN A 33 -21.35 -14.73 -0.77
CA GLN A 33 -21.51 -13.76 0.32
C GLN A 33 -20.24 -13.68 1.18
N LEU A 34 -19.67 -14.84 1.53
CA LEU A 34 -18.43 -14.91 2.29
C LEU A 34 -17.29 -14.23 1.53
N ARG A 35 -17.15 -14.50 0.23
CA ARG A 35 -16.12 -13.88 -0.61
C ARG A 35 -16.24 -12.36 -0.67
N ILE A 36 -17.46 -11.82 -0.85
CA ILE A 36 -17.70 -10.37 -0.86
C ILE A 36 -17.31 -9.78 0.49
N ARG A 37 -17.79 -10.36 1.59
CA ARG A 37 -17.47 -9.89 2.95
C ARG A 37 -15.96 -9.90 3.22
N THR A 38 -15.28 -10.98 2.86
CA THR A 38 -13.82 -11.10 3.03
C THR A 38 -13.07 -10.09 2.17
N ALA A 39 -13.48 -9.86 0.92
CA ALA A 39 -12.86 -8.86 0.04
C ALA A 39 -12.98 -7.45 0.64
N THR A 40 -14.20 -7.07 1.08
CA THR A 40 -14.46 -5.77 1.70
C THR A 40 -13.66 -5.58 2.99
N GLN A 41 -13.59 -6.59 3.85
CA GLN A 41 -12.79 -6.54 5.08
C GLN A 41 -11.29 -6.39 4.78
N ARG A 42 -10.78 -7.12 3.78
CA ARG A 42 -9.38 -7.02 3.35
C ARG A 42 -9.07 -5.61 2.84
N ASN A 43 -9.91 -5.06 1.97
CA ASN A 43 -9.72 -3.74 1.40
C ASN A 43 -9.77 -2.64 2.47
N LEU A 44 -10.71 -2.73 3.42
CA LEU A 44 -10.78 -1.81 4.55
C LEU A 44 -9.53 -1.90 5.45
N SER A 45 -9.06 -3.11 5.73
CA SER A 45 -7.81 -3.30 6.48
C SER A 45 -6.61 -2.71 5.75
N MET A 46 -6.57 -2.82 4.40
CA MET A 46 -5.52 -2.25 3.57
C MET A 46 -5.56 -0.72 3.62
N LEU A 47 -6.74 -0.12 3.45
CA LEU A 47 -6.94 1.32 3.57
C LEU A 47 -6.48 1.85 4.92
N ARG A 48 -6.87 1.19 6.01
CA ARG A 48 -6.43 1.56 7.36
C ARG A 48 -4.90 1.50 7.51
N CYS A 49 -4.25 0.48 6.94
CA CYS A 49 -2.79 0.39 6.95
C CYS A 49 -2.14 1.52 6.12
N ALA A 50 -2.72 1.88 4.98
CA ALA A 50 -2.26 3.01 4.17
C ALA A 50 -2.41 4.34 4.92
N VAL A 51 -3.51 4.55 5.63
CA VAL A 51 -3.70 5.73 6.50
C VAL A 51 -2.63 5.75 7.58
N GLN A 52 -2.32 4.63 8.24
CA GLN A 52 -1.23 4.59 9.24
C GLN A 52 0.12 5.01 8.65
N PHE A 53 0.42 4.65 7.39
CA PHE A 53 1.61 5.13 6.71
C PHE A 53 1.62 6.65 6.58
N VAL A 54 0.50 7.24 6.14
CA VAL A 54 0.34 8.70 6.02
C VAL A 54 0.47 9.39 7.37
N MET A 55 -0.02 8.76 8.44
CA MET A 55 0.07 9.25 9.82
C MET A 55 1.44 9.01 10.48
N GLY A 56 2.45 8.51 9.74
CA GLY A 56 3.83 8.40 10.20
C GLY A 56 4.33 6.99 10.53
N SER A 57 3.52 5.95 10.32
CA SER A 57 3.95 4.56 10.51
C SER A 57 4.70 4.06 9.28
N HIS A 58 6.02 4.19 9.26
CA HIS A 58 6.85 3.90 8.08
C HIS A 58 7.29 2.42 7.93
N GLY A 59 6.59 1.49 8.58
CA GLY A 59 6.87 0.06 8.41
C GLY A 59 6.47 -0.45 7.03
N ARG A 60 7.21 -1.45 6.51
CA ARG A 60 6.99 -2.05 5.19
C ARG A 60 5.53 -2.44 4.90
N ARG A 61 4.83 -3.03 5.88
CA ARG A 61 3.41 -3.41 5.74
C ARG A 61 2.51 -2.23 5.42
N TYR A 62 2.75 -1.08 6.07
CA TYR A 62 1.96 0.13 5.87
C TYR A 62 2.31 0.77 4.52
N ALA A 63 3.59 0.76 4.15
CA ALA A 63 4.07 1.24 2.85
C ALA A 63 3.50 0.42 1.68
N ASP A 64 3.46 -0.91 1.79
CA ASP A 64 2.86 -1.80 0.77
C ASP A 64 1.37 -1.51 0.59
N ALA A 65 0.65 -1.35 1.70
CA ALA A 65 -0.76 -0.97 1.66
C ALA A 65 -0.95 0.41 1.01
N PHE A 66 -0.14 1.39 1.40
CA PHE A 66 -0.16 2.74 0.84
C PHE A 66 0.09 2.75 -0.67
N GLU A 67 1.14 2.07 -1.15
CA GLU A 67 1.48 1.99 -2.58
C GLU A 67 0.34 1.39 -3.42
N LYS A 68 -0.48 0.51 -2.85
CA LYS A 68 -1.62 -0.10 -3.54
C LYS A 68 -2.85 0.81 -3.65
N VAL A 69 -3.00 1.79 -2.75
CA VAL A 69 -4.22 2.62 -2.66
C VAL A 69 -3.97 4.11 -2.74
N PHE A 70 -2.74 4.57 -3.00
CA PHE A 70 -2.39 6.00 -2.97
C PHE A 70 -3.18 6.86 -3.96
N ASP A 71 -3.59 6.28 -5.10
CA ASP A 71 -4.40 6.95 -6.12
C ASP A 71 -5.90 6.94 -5.81
N LEU A 72 -6.33 6.28 -4.74
CA LEU A 72 -7.75 6.13 -4.44
C LEU A 72 -8.28 7.35 -3.67
N PRO A 73 -9.40 7.97 -4.09
CA PRO A 73 -10.01 9.10 -3.38
C PRO A 73 -10.36 8.78 -1.92
N SER A 74 -10.75 7.53 -1.66
CA SER A 74 -11.09 7.04 -0.33
C SER A 74 -9.94 7.10 0.67
N LEU A 75 -8.69 7.10 0.21
CA LEU A 75 -7.54 7.33 1.09
C LEU A 75 -7.56 8.76 1.62
N VAL A 76 -7.78 9.75 0.75
CA VAL A 76 -7.83 11.16 1.14
C VAL A 76 -8.97 11.40 2.13
N GLU A 77 -10.16 10.88 1.84
CA GLU A 77 -11.33 10.97 2.72
C GLU A 77 -11.02 10.38 4.10
N THR A 78 -10.42 9.18 4.16
CA THR A 78 -10.13 8.53 5.43
C THR A 78 -8.99 9.23 6.19
N VAL A 79 -8.00 9.81 5.50
CA VAL A 79 -6.96 10.64 6.10
C VAL A 79 -7.57 11.93 6.66
N GLN A 80 -8.48 12.56 5.93
CA GLN A 80 -9.20 13.75 6.37
C GLN A 80 -9.93 13.50 7.70
N GLU A 81 -10.69 12.41 7.77
CA GLU A 81 -11.38 11.97 9.00
C GLU A 81 -10.40 11.65 10.13
N SER A 82 -9.33 10.91 9.84
CA SER A 82 -8.39 10.42 10.85
C SER A 82 -7.48 11.52 11.41
N ALA A 83 -7.07 12.47 10.59
CA ALA A 83 -6.22 13.59 10.97
C ALA A 83 -7.03 14.80 11.47
N ASN A 84 -8.36 14.78 11.30
CA ASN A 84 -9.25 15.91 11.53
C ASN A 84 -8.76 17.19 10.81
N LYS A 85 -8.46 17.04 9.52
CA LYS A 85 -7.91 18.10 8.67
C LYS A 85 -8.86 18.43 7.51
N PRO A 86 -8.73 19.62 6.87
CA PRO A 86 -9.38 19.89 5.60
C PRO A 86 -8.90 18.97 4.48
N GLU A 87 -9.73 18.79 3.44
CA GLU A 87 -9.42 17.91 2.30
C GLU A 87 -8.08 18.25 1.63
N GLU A 88 -7.77 19.54 1.42
CA GLU A 88 -6.52 19.97 0.79
C GLU A 88 -5.28 19.64 1.64
N GLU A 89 -5.38 19.76 2.96
CA GLU A 89 -4.31 19.32 3.88
C GLU A 89 -4.14 17.80 3.81
N ALA A 90 -5.23 17.03 3.80
CA ALA A 90 -5.19 15.58 3.66
C ALA A 90 -4.55 15.14 2.32
N LYS A 91 -4.88 15.83 1.22
CA LYS A 91 -4.23 15.61 -0.08
C LYS A 91 -2.72 15.85 -0.01
N GLU A 92 -2.29 16.93 0.63
CA GLU A 92 -0.85 17.22 0.74
C GLU A 92 -0.14 16.23 1.65
N MET A 93 -0.78 15.75 2.71
CA MET A 93 -0.26 14.65 3.54
C MET A 93 -0.02 13.40 2.68
N VAL A 94 -1.01 12.96 1.90
CA VAL A 94 -0.86 11.80 1.00
C VAL A 94 0.28 12.01 -0.01
N ARG A 95 0.35 13.17 -0.66
CA ARG A 95 1.43 13.49 -1.62
C ARG A 95 2.80 13.50 -0.95
N SER A 96 2.89 14.07 0.25
CA SER A 96 4.13 14.13 1.02
C SER A 96 4.60 12.73 1.45
N SER A 97 3.67 11.86 1.86
CA SER A 97 3.97 10.46 2.16
C SER A 97 4.43 9.69 0.93
N LYS A 98 3.87 9.96 -0.26
CA LYS A 98 4.36 9.38 -1.52
C LYS A 98 5.79 9.82 -1.83
N ARG A 99 6.08 11.12 -1.75
CA ARG A 99 7.46 11.64 -1.90
C ARG A 99 8.41 11.00 -0.88
N TYR A 100 7.98 10.87 0.38
CA TYR A 100 8.77 10.21 1.42
C TYR A 100 9.06 8.76 1.06
N LEU A 101 8.05 7.98 0.67
CA LEU A 101 8.22 6.59 0.25
C LEU A 101 9.18 6.47 -0.92
N ASP A 102 9.14 7.38 -1.88
CA ASP A 102 10.03 7.35 -3.04
C ASP A 102 11.47 7.69 -2.65
N CYS A 103 11.69 8.71 -1.83
CA CYS A 103 13.02 9.12 -1.37
C CYS A 103 13.65 8.16 -0.36
N LYS A 104 12.85 7.52 0.50
CA LYS A 104 13.29 6.65 1.61
C LYS A 104 12.95 5.19 1.40
N PHE A 105 12.65 4.80 0.17
CA PHE A 105 12.18 3.46 -0.19
C PHE A 105 13.02 2.34 0.43
N LEU A 106 14.35 2.37 0.22
CA LEU A 106 15.26 1.31 0.68
C LEU A 106 15.24 1.15 2.20
N THR A 107 15.08 2.25 2.95
CA THR A 107 14.91 2.22 4.40
C THR A 107 13.54 1.67 4.80
N VAL A 108 12.48 2.15 4.16
CA VAL A 108 11.09 1.76 4.44
C VAL A 108 10.84 0.27 4.18
N VAL A 109 11.43 -0.27 3.12
CA VAL A 109 11.30 -1.70 2.75
C VAL A 109 12.32 -2.59 3.47
N GLY A 110 13.24 -2.00 4.25
CA GLY A 110 14.20 -2.71 5.09
C GLY A 110 15.44 -3.24 4.37
N VAL A 111 15.76 -2.74 3.17
CA VAL A 111 16.99 -3.09 2.45
C VAL A 111 18.22 -2.45 3.09
N VAL A 112 18.07 -1.22 3.60
CA VAL A 112 19.11 -0.53 4.39
C VAL A 112 18.55 -0.04 5.71
N ARG A 113 19.42 0.13 6.70
CA ARG A 113 19.02 0.63 8.02
C ARG A 113 18.79 2.15 8.03
N ASP A 114 19.59 2.90 7.28
CA ASP A 114 19.53 4.37 7.22
C ASP A 114 19.76 4.90 5.80
N ALA A 115 20.93 4.62 5.22
CA ALA A 115 21.33 5.11 3.90
C ALA A 115 22.18 4.07 3.15
N VAL A 116 22.21 4.19 1.83
CA VAL A 116 23.16 3.47 0.97
C VAL A 116 24.47 4.25 1.01
N VAL A 117 25.57 3.53 1.28
CA VAL A 117 26.93 4.05 1.17
C VAL A 117 27.74 2.98 0.44
N CYS A 118 28.41 3.38 -0.64
CA CYS A 118 29.21 2.48 -1.45
C CYS A 118 30.70 2.67 -1.15
N GLU A 119 31.48 1.59 -1.22
CA GLU A 119 32.93 1.68 -1.16
C GLU A 119 33.48 2.26 -2.46
N PRO A 120 34.34 3.30 -2.42
CA PRO A 120 34.83 3.96 -3.62
C PRO A 120 35.58 3.01 -4.55
N ASN A 121 35.17 2.97 -5.82
CA ASN A 121 35.84 2.16 -6.85
C ASN A 121 36.19 2.95 -8.12
N GLY A 122 36.07 4.29 -8.08
CA GLY A 122 36.36 5.17 -9.21
C GLY A 122 35.25 5.23 -10.28
N GLN A 123 34.12 4.56 -10.07
CA GLN A 123 32.95 4.61 -10.94
C GLN A 123 31.77 5.29 -10.26
N VAL A 124 30.75 5.68 -11.03
CA VAL A 124 29.48 6.16 -10.46
C VAL A 124 28.77 4.99 -9.79
N GLN A 125 28.44 5.15 -8.51
CA GLN A 125 27.80 4.15 -7.67
C GLN A 125 26.42 4.61 -7.21
N LEU A 126 25.66 3.71 -6.57
CA LEU A 126 24.25 3.92 -6.23
C LEU A 126 24.03 5.12 -5.28
N ASP A 127 24.95 5.39 -4.37
CA ASP A 127 24.95 6.57 -3.49
C ASP A 127 25.36 7.87 -4.20
N GLY A 128 25.92 7.76 -5.41
CA GLY A 128 26.37 8.88 -6.25
C GLY A 128 25.46 9.21 -7.44
N ILE A 129 24.37 8.47 -7.69
CA ILE A 129 23.49 8.75 -8.84
C ILE A 129 22.61 9.99 -8.67
N GLY A 130 22.44 10.50 -7.45
CA GLY A 130 21.57 11.64 -7.16
C GLY A 130 20.06 11.30 -7.18
N LEU A 131 19.25 12.24 -6.71
CA LEU A 131 17.82 12.00 -6.45
C LEU A 131 17.01 11.75 -7.73
N ASP A 132 17.24 12.50 -8.81
CA ASP A 132 16.43 12.37 -10.03
C ASP A 132 16.60 10.99 -10.69
N ASN A 133 17.84 10.51 -10.76
CA ASN A 133 18.14 9.17 -11.27
C ASN A 133 17.57 8.08 -10.35
N TRP A 134 17.66 8.27 -9.03
CA TRP A 134 17.03 7.38 -8.07
C TRP A 134 15.51 7.32 -8.28
N LEU A 135 14.83 8.46 -8.41
CA LEU A 135 13.38 8.51 -8.64
C LEU A 135 12.99 7.83 -9.96
N ARG A 136 13.84 7.90 -10.99
CA ARG A 136 13.64 7.19 -12.25
C ARG A 136 13.74 5.67 -12.07
N ILE A 137 14.69 5.19 -11.28
CA ILE A 137 14.80 3.75 -10.92
C ILE A 137 13.60 3.32 -10.08
N ARG A 138 13.21 4.14 -9.10
CA ARG A 138 12.10 3.87 -8.18
C ARG A 138 10.78 3.60 -8.88
N GLN A 139 10.55 4.16 -10.07
CA GLN A 139 9.34 3.89 -10.88
C GLN A 139 9.19 2.42 -11.29
N TYR A 140 10.28 1.66 -11.32
CA TYR A 140 10.30 0.25 -11.68
C TYR A 140 10.28 -0.70 -10.48
N LEU A 141 10.36 -0.18 -9.26
CA LEU A 141 10.38 -0.96 -8.02
C LEU A 141 9.06 -0.81 -7.28
N ARG A 142 8.53 -1.89 -6.72
CA ARG A 142 7.39 -1.89 -5.80
C ARG A 142 7.81 -2.41 -4.44
N VAL A 143 7.10 -2.00 -3.40
CA VAL A 143 7.29 -2.53 -2.04
C VAL A 143 7.08 -4.05 -2.00
N ALA A 144 6.17 -4.54 -2.84
CA ALA A 144 5.89 -5.96 -3.00
C ALA A 144 7.05 -6.76 -3.64
N ASP A 145 7.95 -6.12 -4.38
CA ASP A 145 9.05 -6.80 -5.09
C ASP A 145 10.20 -7.19 -4.17
N ILE A 146 10.30 -6.55 -2.99
CA ILE A 146 11.36 -6.82 -2.02
C ILE A 146 10.96 -8.06 -1.20
N THR A 147 11.73 -9.14 -1.20
CA THR A 147 11.45 -10.26 -0.31
C THR A 147 11.93 -9.94 1.11
N PRO A 148 11.14 -10.23 2.16
CA PRO A 148 11.64 -10.10 3.53
C PRO A 148 12.80 -11.10 3.72
N GLU A 149 13.77 -10.75 4.56
CA GLU A 149 14.77 -11.72 4.97
C GLU A 149 14.08 -12.97 5.53
N PRO A 150 14.52 -14.17 5.15
CA PRO A 150 13.99 -15.39 5.73
C PRO A 150 14.23 -15.34 7.23
N VAL A 151 13.17 -15.55 8.02
CA VAL A 151 13.30 -15.72 9.46
C VAL A 151 14.10 -17.00 9.68
N VAL A 152 15.41 -16.86 9.88
CA VAL A 152 16.25 -17.97 10.31
C VAL A 152 15.74 -18.35 11.69
N GLY A 153 14.98 -19.44 11.77
CA GLY A 153 14.47 -19.96 13.02
C GLY A 153 15.63 -20.15 13.99
N LEU A 154 15.52 -19.55 15.16
CA LEU A 154 16.40 -19.87 16.28
C LEU A 154 16.17 -21.34 16.61
N HIS A 155 17.16 -22.17 16.29
CA HIS A 155 17.28 -23.53 16.81
C HIS A 155 17.62 -23.50 18.30
#